data_AF-A0A8S3IHZ2-F1
#
_entry.id   AF-A0A8S3IHZ2-F1
#
_cell.length_a   1.000
_cell.length_b   1.000
_cell.length_c   1.000
_cell.angle_alpha   90.00
_cell.angle_beta   90.00
_cell.angle_gamma   90.00
#
_symmetry.space_group_name_H-M   'P 1'
#
loop_
_entity.id
_entity.type
_entity.pdbx_description
1 polymer ?
#
loop_
_entity_poly.entity_id
_entity_poly.type
_entity_poly.pdbx_seq_one_letter_code
_entity_poly.pdbx_strand_id
1 'polypeptide(L)'
;MSKNKKFGWIEGEMWEKSPFTLGDFIKQRKRWLQGILLVVHDHRLPLRVRLGLGIALYSWVTLPITSLNVVLAPLCPIPLHWTLNFLINYVGAVNIYLYIIGAVRSFSLVRLGYAHFTLRIIGTLATIPFVVMCEIAAVLWGLFSDKGKFYVVDKQLKSPVNI
;
A
#
# COMPACT_ATOMS: atom_id res chain seq x y z
N MET A 1 -11.64 -0.18 23.76
CA MET A 1 -10.27 0.28 24.07
C MET A 1 -10.20 0.62 25.57
N SER A 2 -9.40 -0.09 26.39
CA SER A 2 -9.33 0.19 27.84
C SER A 2 -8.77 1.60 28.05
N LYS A 3 -9.49 2.44 28.79
CA LYS A 3 -9.29 3.90 28.92
C LYS A 3 -7.92 4.38 29.47
N ASN A 4 -6.96 3.49 29.72
CA ASN A 4 -5.72 3.81 30.43
C ASN A 4 -4.40 3.34 29.78
N LYS A 5 -4.40 2.98 28.50
CA LYS A 5 -3.16 2.64 27.77
C LYS A 5 -2.78 3.75 26.80
N LYS A 6 -1.58 4.31 26.95
CA LYS A 6 -1.00 5.26 26.00
C LYS A 6 -0.25 4.48 24.92
N PHE A 7 -0.55 4.78 23.66
CA PHE A 7 0.22 4.28 22.53
C PHE A 7 1.22 5.37 22.13
N GLY A 8 2.48 5.01 22.02
CA GLY A 8 3.55 5.88 21.55
C GLY A 8 4.21 5.26 20.33
N TRP A 9 4.77 6.10 19.47
CA TRP A 9 5.64 5.64 18.40
C TRP A 9 7.06 5.51 18.93
N ILE A 10 7.68 4.36 18.73
CA ILE A 10 9.11 4.18 19.01
C ILE A 10 9.82 4.40 17.68
N GLU A 11 10.70 5.39 17.63
CA GLU A 11 11.54 5.63 16.46
C GLU A 11 12.53 4.47 16.31
N GLY A 12 12.40 3.73 15.22
CA GLY A 12 13.25 2.57 14.92
C GLY A 12 12.96 2.02 13.53
N GLU A 13 13.97 1.35 12.95
CA GLU A 13 13.87 0.73 11.63
C GLU A 13 13.69 -0.79 11.79
N MET A 14 12.60 -1.33 11.26
CA MET A 14 12.35 -2.77 11.25
C MET A 14 12.85 -3.37 9.94
N TRP A 15 13.88 -4.21 10.02
CA TRP A 15 14.48 -4.89 8.86
C TRP A 15 13.75 -6.21 8.59
N GLU A 16 12.54 -6.12 8.06
CA GLU A 16 11.76 -7.31 7.68
C GLU A 16 11.85 -7.59 6.18
N LYS A 17 11.96 -8.86 5.81
CA LYS A 17 11.94 -9.28 4.40
C LYS A 17 10.54 -9.09 3.82
N SER A 18 10.47 -8.43 2.66
CA SER A 18 9.29 -8.34 1.81
C SER A 18 8.93 -9.70 1.20
N PRO A 19 7.71 -9.88 0.66
CA PRO A 19 7.36 -11.07 -0.10
C PRO A 19 8.37 -11.37 -1.20
N PHE A 20 8.70 -12.65 -1.37
CA PHE A 20 9.62 -13.11 -2.41
C PHE A 20 8.92 -13.36 -3.75
N THR A 21 7.59 -13.52 -3.75
CA THR A 21 6.79 -13.78 -4.95
C THR A 21 5.66 -12.76 -5.10
N LEU A 22 5.24 -12.51 -6.35
CA LEU A 22 4.09 -11.66 -6.66
C LEU A 22 2.79 -12.23 -6.08
N GLY A 23 2.64 -13.56 -6.06
CA GLY A 23 1.48 -14.22 -5.47
C GLY A 23 1.37 -13.95 -3.97
N ASP A 24 2.49 -14.00 -3.25
CA ASP A 24 2.51 -13.68 -1.82
C ASP A 24 2.28 -12.21 -1.54
N PHE A 25 2.77 -11.32 -2.41
CA PHE A 25 2.45 -9.89 -2.34
C PHE A 25 0.95 -9.64 -2.45
N ILE A 26 0.28 -10.19 -3.47
CA ILE A 26 -1.16 -10.02 -3.68
C ILE A 26 -1.95 -10.57 -2.49
N LYS A 27 -1.60 -11.77 -2.00
CA LYS A 27 -2.25 -12.37 -0.83
C LYS A 27 -2.05 -11.53 0.44
N GLN A 28 -0.86 -10.97 0.64
CA GLN A 28 -0.58 -10.07 1.76
C GLN A 28 -1.43 -8.80 1.68
N ARG A 29 -1.54 -8.18 0.50
CA ARG A 29 -2.35 -6.96 0.30
C ARG A 29 -3.84 -7.23 0.48
N LYS A 30 -4.35 -8.36 -0.02
CA LYS A 30 -5.70 -8.84 0.26
C LYS A 30 -5.97 -8.95 1.77
N ARG A 31 -5.05 -9.57 2.53
CA ARG A 31 -5.17 -9.72 3.98
C ARG A 31 -5.22 -8.36 4.69
N TRP A 32 -4.39 -7.40 4.27
CA TRP A 32 -4.41 -6.05 4.82
C TRP A 32 -5.75 -5.36 4.59
N LEU A 33 -6.28 -5.44 3.37
CA LEU A 33 -7.58 -4.88 3.03
C LEU A 33 -8.69 -5.47 3.91
N GLN A 34 -8.78 -6.79 3.97
CA GLN A 34 -9.82 -7.49 4.75
C GLN A 34 -9.70 -7.17 6.26
N GLY A 35 -8.48 -7.16 6.80
CA GLY A 35 -8.23 -6.84 8.20
C GLY A 35 -8.63 -5.41 8.57
N ILE A 36 -8.22 -4.41 7.77
CA ILE A 36 -8.59 -3.01 8.03
C ILE A 36 -10.09 -2.81 7.85
N LEU A 37 -10.73 -3.48 6.89
CA LEU A 37 -12.18 -3.43 6.70
C LEU A 37 -12.92 -3.94 7.95
N LEU A 38 -12.48 -5.04 8.55
CA LEU A 38 -13.07 -5.55 9.81
C LEU A 38 -12.88 -4.55 10.96
N VAL A 39 -11.69 -3.96 11.11
CA VAL A 39 -11.38 -3.01 12.18
C VAL A 39 -12.18 -1.71 12.05
N VAL A 40 -12.33 -1.18 10.84
CA VAL A 40 -13.07 0.07 10.58
C VAL A 40 -14.57 -0.10 10.85
N HIS A 41 -15.11 -1.32 10.75
CA HIS A 41 -16.52 -1.61 11.05
C HIS A 41 -16.76 -2.09 12.48
N ASP A 42 -15.72 -2.25 13.30
CA ASP A 42 -15.86 -2.60 14.71
C ASP A 42 -16.24 -1.36 15.56
N HIS A 43 -17.33 -1.48 16.33
CA HIS A 43 -17.81 -0.44 17.23
C HIS A 43 -16.96 -0.28 18.50
N ARG A 44 -16.02 -1.21 18.78
CA ARG A 44 -15.14 -1.17 19.97
C ARG A 44 -14.01 -0.15 19.86
N LEU A 45 -13.73 0.36 18.65
CA LEU A 45 -12.72 1.39 18.41
C LEU A 45 -13.30 2.81 18.54
N PRO A 46 -12.53 3.76 19.10
CA PRO A 46 -12.96 5.15 19.16
C PRO A 46 -13.09 5.75 17.75
N LEU A 47 -14.14 6.57 17.55
CA LEU A 47 -14.50 7.14 16.26
C LEU A 47 -13.35 7.87 15.56
N ARG A 48 -12.51 8.59 16.32
CA ARG A 48 -11.37 9.35 15.77
C ARG A 48 -10.36 8.44 15.03
N VAL A 49 -10.01 7.31 15.63
CA VAL A 49 -9.08 6.33 15.03
C VAL A 49 -9.74 5.65 13.83
N ARG A 50 -11.03 5.33 13.98
CA ARG A 50 -11.84 4.71 12.94
C ARG A 50 -11.95 5.57 11.68
N LEU A 51 -12.11 6.89 11.84
CA LEU A 51 -12.18 7.84 10.71
C LEU A 51 -10.84 7.91 9.96
N GLY A 52 -9.71 8.02 10.67
CA GLY A 52 -8.39 8.05 10.03
C GLY A 52 -8.10 6.77 9.22
N LEU A 53 -8.37 5.61 9.82
CA LEU A 53 -8.23 4.31 9.14
C LEU A 53 -9.23 4.15 7.99
N GLY A 54 -10.46 4.67 8.15
CA GLY A 54 -11.49 4.63 7.12
C GLY A 54 -11.10 5.44 5.89
N ILE A 55 -10.62 6.68 6.06
CA ILE A 55 -10.16 7.52 4.94
C ILE A 55 -9.04 6.82 4.17
N ALA A 56 -8.04 6.28 4.88
CA ALA A 56 -6.95 5.53 4.24
C ALA A 56 -7.48 4.29 3.50
N LEU A 57 -8.35 3.49 4.13
CA LEU A 57 -8.94 2.29 3.53
C LEU A 57 -9.73 2.63 2.26
N TYR A 58 -10.64 3.59 2.33
CA TYR A 58 -11.50 3.93 1.19
C TYR A 58 -10.70 4.60 0.07
N SER A 59 -9.66 5.37 0.38
CA SER A 59 -8.72 5.87 -0.64
C SER A 59 -7.98 4.76 -1.38
N TRP A 60 -7.74 3.62 -0.70
CA TRP A 60 -7.12 2.45 -1.31
C TRP A 60 -8.14 1.60 -2.08
N VAL A 61 -9.36 1.45 -1.58
CA VAL A 61 -10.46 0.74 -2.27
C VAL A 61 -10.85 1.42 -3.58
N THR A 62 -10.76 2.75 -3.65
CA THR A 62 -11.06 3.50 -4.89
C THR A 62 -9.92 3.46 -5.90
N LEU A 63 -8.76 2.88 -5.58
CA LEU A 63 -7.59 2.80 -6.46
C LEU A 63 -7.90 2.24 -7.87
N PRO A 64 -8.72 1.17 -8.05
CA PRO A 64 -9.06 0.68 -9.39
C PRO A 64 -9.80 1.73 -10.24
N ILE A 65 -10.70 2.49 -9.61
CA ILE A 65 -11.50 3.52 -10.28
C ILE A 65 -10.63 4.74 -10.61
N THR A 66 -9.82 5.21 -9.65
CA THR A 66 -8.96 6.38 -9.87
C THR A 66 -7.85 6.10 -10.88
N SER A 67 -7.29 4.88 -10.87
CA SER A 67 -6.27 4.48 -11.86
C SER A 67 -6.85 4.37 -13.26
N LEU A 68 -8.09 3.87 -13.38
CA LEU A 68 -8.80 3.83 -14.65
C LEU A 68 -9.05 5.26 -15.18
N ASN A 69 -9.39 6.22 -14.30
CA ASN A 69 -9.57 7.62 -14.69
C ASN A 69 -8.27 8.23 -15.26
N VAL A 70 -7.10 7.90 -14.73
CA VAL A 70 -5.81 8.38 -15.28
C VAL A 70 -5.58 7.88 -16.70
N VAL A 71 -6.02 6.66 -17.02
CA VAL A 71 -5.89 6.06 -18.37
C VAL A 71 -6.98 6.57 -19.31
N LEU A 72 -8.22 6.72 -18.82
CA LEU A 72 -9.37 7.13 -19.62
C LEU A 72 -9.42 8.64 -19.89
N ALA A 73 -8.98 9.49 -18.96
CA ALA A 73 -8.99 10.95 -19.13
C ALA A 73 -8.32 11.46 -20.42
N PRO A 74 -7.15 10.94 -20.86
CA PRO A 74 -6.57 11.35 -22.15
C PRO A 74 -7.30 10.78 -23.37
N LEU A 75 -8.05 9.67 -23.23
CA LEU A 75 -8.79 9.02 -24.32
C LEU A 75 -10.20 9.58 -24.49
N CYS A 76 -10.85 9.90 -23.37
CA CYS A 76 -12.18 10.48 -23.30
C CYS A 76 -12.16 11.53 -22.18
N PRO A 77 -12.24 12.84 -22.49
CA PRO A 77 -12.24 13.87 -21.47
C PRO A 77 -13.56 13.83 -20.69
N ILE A 78 -13.58 13.10 -19.58
CA ILE A 78 -14.72 13.05 -18.65
C ILE A 78 -14.65 14.32 -17.78
N PRO A 79 -15.68 15.18 -17.80
CA PRO A 79 -15.71 16.35 -16.93
C PRO A 79 -15.90 15.91 -15.47
N LEU A 80 -14.82 15.88 -14.69
CA LEU A 80 -14.87 15.70 -13.24
C LEU A 80 -14.97 17.05 -12.53
N HIS A 81 -15.73 17.09 -11.43
CA HIS A 81 -15.78 18.26 -10.55
C HIS A 81 -14.39 18.56 -9.97
N TRP A 82 -14.06 19.84 -9.82
CA TRP A 82 -12.71 20.29 -9.42
C TRP A 82 -12.25 19.70 -8.07
N THR A 83 -13.16 19.52 -7.12
CA THR A 83 -12.86 18.91 -5.80
C THR A 83 -12.39 17.47 -5.92
N LEU A 84 -13.04 16.66 -6.76
CA LEU A 84 -12.68 15.26 -6.97
C LEU A 84 -11.32 15.15 -7.67
N ASN A 85 -11.08 16.00 -8.68
CA ASN A 85 -9.78 16.07 -9.34
C ASN A 85 -8.67 16.44 -8.35
N PHE A 86 -8.90 17.42 -7.48
CA PHE A 86 -7.94 17.79 -6.44
C PHE A 86 -7.64 16.63 -5.48
N LEU A 87 -8.68 15.94 -4.98
CA LEU A 87 -8.52 14.83 -4.03
C LEU A 87 -7.79 13.64 -4.65
N ILE A 88 -8.12 13.27 -5.89
CA ILE A 88 -7.46 12.16 -6.60
C ILE A 88 -5.98 12.48 -6.81
N ASN A 89 -5.68 13.69 -7.29
CA ASN A 89 -4.30 14.14 -7.50
C ASN A 89 -3.52 14.22 -6.18
N TYR A 90 -4.16 14.67 -5.09
CA TYR A 90 -3.55 14.70 -3.77
C TYR A 90 -3.17 13.29 -3.27
N VAL A 91 -4.09 12.33 -3.35
CA VAL A 91 -3.82 10.93 -2.96
C VAL A 91 -2.69 10.34 -3.81
N GLY A 92 -2.69 10.60 -5.12
CA GLY A 92 -1.61 10.18 -6.03
C GLY A 92 -0.26 10.77 -5.64
N ALA A 93 -0.21 12.08 -5.38
CA ALA A 93 1.02 12.79 -4.99
C ALA A 93 1.57 12.26 -3.65
N VAL A 94 0.71 12.04 -2.65
CA VAL A 94 1.10 11.44 -1.36
C VAL A 94 1.69 10.04 -1.56
N ASN A 95 1.07 9.21 -2.40
CA ASN A 95 1.61 7.87 -2.68
C ASN A 95 3.00 7.93 -3.32
N ILE A 96 3.19 8.75 -4.37
CA ILE A 96 4.49 8.93 -5.03
C ILE A 96 5.54 9.43 -4.02
N TYR A 97 5.18 10.41 -3.18
CA TYR A 97 6.04 10.92 -2.13
C TYR A 97 6.48 9.82 -1.14
N LEU A 98 5.55 8.96 -0.70
CA LEU A 98 5.87 7.83 0.17
C LEU A 98 6.79 6.81 -0.49
N TYR A 99 6.64 6.54 -1.79
CA TYR A 99 7.57 5.70 -2.55
C TYR A 99 8.97 6.31 -2.62
N ILE A 100 9.08 7.63 -2.86
CA ILE A 100 10.37 8.33 -2.88
C ILE A 100 11.04 8.26 -1.50
N ILE A 101 10.31 8.55 -0.41
CA ILE A 101 10.85 8.42 0.94
C ILE A 101 11.29 6.99 1.23
N GLY A 102 10.49 5.99 0.84
CA GLY A 102 10.84 4.59 0.99
C GLY A 102 12.14 4.24 0.28
N ALA A 103 12.33 4.70 -0.96
CA ALA A 103 13.57 4.51 -1.71
C ALA A 103 14.76 5.22 -1.05
N VAL A 104 14.59 6.48 -0.64
CA VAL A 104 15.64 7.27 0.02
C VAL A 104 16.08 6.62 1.33
N ARG A 105 15.14 6.07 2.12
CA ARG A 105 15.44 5.38 3.38
C ARG A 105 16.06 4.00 3.15
N SER A 106 15.67 3.30 2.09
CA SER A 106 16.21 1.97 1.77
C SER A 106 17.65 2.02 1.26
N PHE A 107 18.04 3.10 0.57
CA PHE A 107 19.36 3.23 -0.03
C PHE A 107 20.15 4.35 0.65
N SER A 108 21.24 4.01 1.35
CA SER A 108 22.12 5.04 1.92
C SER A 108 22.90 5.78 0.83
N LEU A 109 22.73 7.10 0.75
CA LEU A 109 23.46 8.00 -0.16
C LEU A 109 24.98 7.84 -0.04
N VAL A 110 25.48 7.73 1.20
CA VAL A 110 26.91 7.67 1.54
C VAL A 110 27.59 6.42 0.95
N ARG A 111 26.86 5.29 0.84
CA ARG A 111 27.43 4.03 0.35
C ARG A 111 27.42 3.89 -1.17
N LEU A 112 26.55 4.61 -1.86
CA LEU A 112 26.21 4.34 -3.26
C LEU A 112 26.64 5.43 -4.24
N GLY A 113 26.92 6.63 -3.74
CA GLY A 113 27.19 7.80 -4.58
C GLY A 113 25.91 8.32 -5.27
N TYR A 114 25.95 9.58 -5.70
CA TYR A 114 24.78 10.31 -6.21
C TYR A 114 24.17 9.68 -7.47
N ALA A 115 24.99 9.20 -8.41
CA ALA A 115 24.51 8.65 -9.67
C ALA A 115 23.70 7.35 -9.50
N HIS A 116 24.25 6.36 -8.78
CA HIS A 116 23.54 5.11 -8.52
C HIS A 116 22.31 5.32 -7.65
N PHE A 117 22.36 6.26 -6.70
CA PHE A 117 21.20 6.61 -5.89
C PHE A 117 20.03 7.14 -6.74
N THR A 118 20.29 8.11 -7.63
CA THR A 118 19.27 8.66 -8.53
C THR A 118 18.71 7.59 -9.47
N LEU A 119 19.56 6.70 -10.00
CA LEU A 119 19.10 5.58 -10.85
C LEU A 119 18.17 4.62 -10.09
N ARG A 120 18.42 4.34 -8.80
CA ARG A 120 17.50 3.52 -7.98
C ARG A 120 16.17 4.21 -7.74
N ILE A 121 16.16 5.53 -7.52
CA ILE A 121 14.91 6.29 -7.37
C ILE A 121 14.11 6.24 -8.66
N ILE A 122 14.74 6.53 -9.80
CA ILE A 122 14.09 6.45 -11.12
C ILE A 122 13.57 5.03 -11.36
N GLY A 123 14.36 4.00 -11.07
CA GLY A 123 13.92 2.61 -11.16
C GLY A 123 12.69 2.31 -10.30
N THR A 124 12.67 2.81 -9.06
CA THR A 124 11.50 2.67 -8.16
C THR A 124 10.27 3.34 -8.75
N LEU A 125 10.40 4.57 -9.25
CA LEU A 125 9.30 5.31 -9.89
C LEU A 125 8.80 4.58 -11.15
N ALA A 126 9.70 4.02 -11.96
CA ALA A 126 9.35 3.27 -13.15
C ALA A 126 8.59 1.97 -12.84
N THR A 127 8.77 1.39 -11.64
CA THR A 127 8.02 0.19 -11.21
C THR A 127 6.64 0.49 -10.63
N ILE A 128 6.30 1.76 -10.35
CA ILE A 128 5.00 2.15 -9.77
C ILE A 128 3.81 1.61 -10.59
N PRO A 129 3.75 1.75 -11.93
CA PRO A 129 2.62 1.25 -12.70
C PRO A 129 2.40 -0.25 -12.52
N PHE A 130 3.48 -1.03 -12.48
CA PHE A 130 3.41 -2.46 -12.23
C PHE A 130 2.87 -2.78 -10.82
N VAL A 131 3.36 -2.07 -9.79
CA VAL A 131 2.88 -2.23 -8.41
C VAL A 131 1.39 -1.88 -8.30
N VAL A 132 0.95 -0.80 -8.95
CA VAL A 132 -0.47 -0.39 -8.98
C VAL A 132 -1.34 -1.49 -9.59
N MET A 133 -0.90 -2.14 -10.67
CA MET A 133 -1.64 -3.28 -11.25
C MET A 133 -1.77 -4.45 -10.26
N CYS A 134 -0.70 -4.80 -9.55
CA CYS A 134 -0.75 -5.82 -8.50
C CYS A 134 -1.68 -5.41 -7.34
N GLU A 135 -1.69 -4.14 -6.95
CA GLU A 135 -2.59 -3.63 -5.91
C GLU A 135 -4.06 -3.67 -6.36
N ILE A 136 -4.37 -3.27 -7.60
CA ILE A 136 -5.72 -3.37 -8.16
C ILE A 136 -6.20 -4.83 -8.13
N ALA A 137 -5.37 -5.77 -8.56
CA ALA A 137 -5.68 -7.20 -8.50
C ALA A 137 -5.96 -7.66 -7.05
N ALA A 138 -5.16 -7.21 -6.09
CA ALA A 138 -5.34 -7.53 -4.67
C ALA A 138 -6.61 -6.90 -4.07
N VAL A 139 -6.96 -5.68 -4.46
CA VAL A 139 -8.16 -4.98 -4.01
C VAL A 139 -9.41 -5.67 -4.55
N LEU A 140 -9.47 -5.93 -5.85
CA LEU A 140 -10.59 -6.64 -6.47
C LEU A 140 -10.74 -8.03 -5.84
N TRP A 141 -9.65 -8.79 -5.71
CA TRP A 141 -9.72 -10.09 -5.06
C TRP A 141 -10.12 -9.99 -3.59
N GLY A 142 -9.67 -8.98 -2.85
CA GLY A 142 -10.03 -8.78 -1.46
C GLY A 142 -11.49 -8.40 -1.23
N LEU A 143 -12.09 -7.65 -2.16
CA LEU A 143 -13.51 -7.26 -2.11
C LEU A 143 -14.44 -8.41 -2.48
N PHE A 144 -14.09 -9.21 -3.49
CA PHE A 144 -14.91 -10.33 -3.98
C PHE A 144 -14.66 -11.66 -3.26
N SER A 145 -13.62 -11.76 -2.44
CA SER A 145 -13.31 -13.00 -1.73
C SER A 145 -13.92 -13.05 -0.33
N ASP A 146 -14.33 -14.26 0.06
CA ASP A 146 -14.83 -14.56 1.39
C ASP A 146 -13.87 -14.08 2.51
N LYS A 147 -14.45 -13.44 3.53
CA LYS A 147 -13.76 -12.80 4.66
C LYS A 147 -13.34 -13.80 5.74
N GLY A 148 -13.75 -15.07 5.62
CA GLY A 148 -13.51 -16.12 6.62
C GLY A 148 -12.17 -16.86 6.56
N LYS A 149 -11.31 -16.64 5.54
CA LYS A 149 -10.05 -17.40 5.37
C LYS A 149 -8.82 -16.49 5.50
N PHE A 150 -8.11 -16.61 6.62
CA PHE A 150 -6.88 -15.85 6.89
C PHE A 150 -5.65 -16.58 6.31
N TYR A 151 -5.07 -16.02 5.24
CA TYR A 151 -3.84 -16.57 4.65
C TYR A 151 -2.60 -15.97 5.33
N VAL A 152 -1.75 -16.83 5.89
CA VAL A 152 -0.42 -16.45 6.40
C VAL A 152 0.59 -16.75 5.30
N VAL A 153 1.41 -15.76 4.92
CA VAL A 153 2.53 -15.96 3.99
C VAL A 153 3.59 -16.77 4.72
N ASP A 154 3.89 -17.96 4.22
CA ASP A 154 4.97 -18.77 4.75
C ASP A 154 6.31 -18.18 4.29
N LYS A 155 7.13 -17.75 5.26
CA LYS A 155 8.40 -17.05 4.99
C LYS A 155 9.62 -17.97 5.05
N GLN A 156 9.41 -19.28 5.20
CA GLN A 156 10.50 -20.25 5.25
C GLN A 156 11.05 -20.49 3.84
N LEU A 157 12.34 -20.18 3.65
CA LEU A 157 13.10 -20.75 2.54
C LEU A 157 13.12 -22.26 2.77
N LYS A 158 12.82 -23.08 1.74
CA LYS A 158 13.04 -24.53 1.79
C LYS A 158 14.40 -24.78 2.45
N SER A 159 14.41 -25.57 3.52
CA SER A 159 15.64 -25.97 4.21
C SER A 159 16.71 -26.35 3.17
N PRO A 160 17.97 -25.93 3.33
CA PRO A 160 19.03 -26.41 2.46
C PRO A 160 18.98 -27.93 2.48
N VAL A 161 18.87 -28.53 1.29
CA VAL A 161 18.99 -29.97 1.13
C VAL A 161 20.38 -30.32 1.62
N ASN A 162 20.48 -30.93 2.80
CA ASN A 162 21.71 -31.58 3.24
C ASN A 162 21.94 -32.75 2.28
N ILE A 163 22.85 -32.57 1.33
CA ILE A 163 23.50 -33.65 0.58
C ILE A 163 24.82 -33.93 1.29
#